data_AF-A0A4R5BL19-F1
#
_entry.id   AF-A0A4R5BL19-F1
#
_cell.length_a   1.000
_cell.length_b   1.000
_cell.length_c   1.000
_cell.angle_alpha   90.00
_cell.angle_beta   90.00
_cell.angle_gamma   90.00
#
_symmetry.space_group_name_H-M   'P 1'
#
loop_
_entity.id
_entity.type
_entity.pdbx_description
1 polymer ?
#
loop_
_entity_poly.entity_id
_entity_poly.type
_entity_poly.pdbx_seq_one_letter_code
_entity_poly.pdbx_strand_id
1 'polypeptide(L)'
;MIKLAFAAIAGIGGVIALVVAYRRQRVTEAAARLEHAKEGRETTRLFNERFAAACGQLGDESPAVRLAGVHALAGLADDWPTGRQTCIDVLCAYLRMPYEEEPPTNSTVEHAIRLRSMGEVRRTIWAVIGSHLRTGATSSWTGHNFDFTGAVIDCDVPFFDIEIPSGIMTFNGARIICGNIWLHNAKFSGGEVIFTNIELLGGEFSFQGATFGGGVIWFVGAEFSGGELSFIWTHFCGAEIWFPKSRFSGTRIWFDHVRFSAGKAYFGDAQFCGSEIAFKEAWFEGCEVDLRTVTGVDLTAFCLPPSAPGLLLPPGT
;
A
#
# COMPACT_ATOMS: atom_id res chain seq x y z
N MET A 1 -71.85 44.37 -17.22
CA MET A 1 -70.52 44.94 -16.87
C MET A 1 -69.93 44.37 -15.58
N ILE A 2 -70.72 44.12 -14.53
CA ILE A 2 -70.22 43.63 -13.24
C ILE A 2 -69.49 42.26 -13.33
N LYS A 3 -69.99 41.29 -14.12
CA LYS A 3 -69.34 39.96 -14.28
C LYS A 3 -67.94 40.00 -14.93
N LEU A 4 -67.69 40.95 -15.83
CA LEU A 4 -66.39 41.13 -16.49
C LEU A 4 -65.35 41.77 -15.55
N ALA A 5 -65.78 42.68 -14.67
CA ALA A 5 -64.92 43.30 -13.66
C ALA A 5 -64.44 42.27 -12.61
N PHE A 6 -65.32 41.38 -12.15
CA PHE A 6 -64.95 40.31 -11.22
C PHE A 6 -63.95 39.31 -11.82
N ALA A 7 -64.09 38.96 -13.10
CA ALA A 7 -63.16 38.07 -13.79
C ALA A 7 -61.76 38.71 -13.96
N ALA A 8 -61.71 40.02 -14.26
CA ALA A 8 -60.44 40.75 -14.37
C ALA A 8 -59.70 40.86 -13.03
N ILE A 9 -60.41 41.15 -11.94
CA ILE A 9 -59.84 41.22 -10.59
C ILE A 9 -59.36 39.85 -10.12
N ALA A 10 -60.12 38.78 -10.39
CA ALA A 10 -59.70 37.42 -10.09
C ALA A 10 -58.44 37.00 -10.86
N GLY A 11 -58.32 37.38 -12.14
CA GLY A 11 -57.13 37.12 -12.96
C GLY A 11 -55.88 37.83 -12.42
N ILE A 12 -56.00 39.10 -12.02
CA ILE A 12 -54.89 39.85 -11.41
C ILE A 12 -54.48 39.24 -10.07
N GLY A 13 -55.45 38.86 -9.22
CA GLY A 13 -55.19 38.19 -7.94
C GLY A 13 -54.45 36.85 -8.12
N GLY A 14 -54.83 36.05 -9.12
CA GLY A 14 -54.17 34.79 -9.44
C GLY A 14 -52.70 34.96 -9.89
N VAL A 15 -52.42 35.95 -10.73
CA VAL A 15 -51.05 36.26 -11.17
C VAL A 15 -50.20 36.75 -9.99
N ILE A 16 -50.73 37.61 -9.11
CA ILE A 16 -50.03 38.06 -7.91
C ILE A 16 -49.72 36.86 -6.99
N ALA A 17 -50.69 35.97 -6.77
CA ALA A 17 -50.47 34.78 -5.95
C ALA A 17 -49.39 33.86 -6.55
N LEU A 18 -49.38 33.66 -7.88
CA LEU A 18 -48.36 32.88 -8.57
C LEU A 18 -46.97 33.50 -8.43
N VAL A 19 -46.85 34.82 -8.62
CA VAL A 19 -45.56 35.53 -8.47
C VAL A 19 -45.06 35.47 -7.04
N VAL A 20 -45.93 35.62 -6.04
CA VAL A 20 -45.57 35.48 -4.62
C VAL A 20 -45.14 34.05 -4.32
N ALA A 21 -45.86 33.04 -4.79
CA ALA A 21 -45.50 31.63 -4.62
C ALA A 21 -44.14 31.32 -5.26
N TYR A 22 -43.90 31.78 -6.49
CA TYR A 22 -42.63 31.59 -7.19
C TYR A 22 -41.47 32.31 -6.49
N ARG A 23 -41.65 33.57 -6.05
CA ARG A 23 -40.62 34.29 -5.29
C ARG A 23 -40.32 33.60 -3.96
N ARG A 24 -41.35 33.13 -3.26
CA ARG A 24 -41.18 32.38 -2.01
C ARG A 24 -40.41 31.08 -2.25
N GLN A 25 -40.75 30.34 -3.29
CA GLN A 25 -40.03 29.13 -3.69
C GLN A 25 -38.55 29.43 -3.99
N ARG A 26 -38.25 30.48 -4.77
CA ARG A 26 -36.87 30.88 -5.09
C ARG A 26 -36.05 31.26 -3.86
N VAL A 27 -36.65 31.93 -2.88
CA VAL A 27 -36.00 32.27 -1.61
C VAL A 27 -35.73 31.00 -0.79
N THR A 28 -36.70 30.08 -0.71
CA THR A 28 -36.51 28.80 0.00
C THR A 28 -35.42 27.95 -0.66
N GLU A 29 -35.38 27.87 -1.99
CA GLU A 29 -34.33 27.15 -2.73
C GLU A 29 -32.94 27.78 -2.51
N ALA A 30 -32.85 29.11 -2.50
CA ALA A 30 -31.60 29.81 -2.23
C ALA A 30 -31.12 29.61 -0.79
N ALA A 31 -32.05 29.63 0.18
CA ALA A 31 -31.76 29.35 1.58
C ALA A 31 -31.27 27.91 1.79
N ALA A 32 -31.94 26.92 1.19
CA ALA A 32 -31.54 25.52 1.26
C ALA A 32 -30.14 25.28 0.66
N ARG A 33 -29.81 25.94 -0.47
CA ARG A 33 -28.46 25.88 -1.06
C ARG A 33 -27.39 26.48 -0.15
N LEU A 34 -27.69 27.60 0.51
CA LEU A 34 -26.78 28.23 1.46
C LEU A 34 -26.57 27.34 2.69
N GLU A 35 -27.63 26.71 3.21
CA GLU A 35 -27.55 25.77 4.32
C GLU A 35 -26.70 24.54 3.97
N HIS A 36 -26.95 23.89 2.83
CA HIS A 36 -26.12 22.77 2.37
C HIS A 36 -24.65 23.17 2.17
N ALA A 37 -24.40 24.37 1.62
CA ALA A 37 -23.03 24.88 1.47
C ALA A 37 -22.37 25.17 2.83
N LYS A 38 -23.14 25.62 3.82
CA LYS A 38 -22.66 25.87 5.18
C LYS A 38 -22.37 24.56 5.91
N GLU A 39 -23.28 23.60 5.85
CA GLU A 39 -23.11 22.25 6.41
C GLU A 39 -21.85 21.59 5.83
N GLY A 40 -21.67 21.60 4.52
CA GLY A 40 -20.46 21.05 3.89
C GLY A 40 -19.16 21.71 4.35
N ARG A 41 -19.18 23.04 4.57
CA ARG A 41 -18.03 23.78 5.14
C ARG A 41 -17.77 23.41 6.60
N GLU A 42 -18.82 23.28 7.41
CA GLU A 42 -18.71 22.88 8.81
C GLU A 42 -18.18 21.44 8.94
N THR A 43 -18.68 20.51 8.14
CA THR A 43 -18.17 19.12 8.09
C THR A 43 -16.68 19.09 7.73
N THR A 44 -16.26 19.83 6.70
CA THR A 44 -14.85 19.90 6.29
C THR A 44 -13.99 20.51 7.39
N ARG A 45 -14.48 21.55 8.07
CA ARG A 45 -13.79 22.17 9.20
C ARG A 45 -13.61 21.18 10.36
N LEU A 46 -14.64 20.42 10.72
CA LEU A 46 -14.58 19.41 11.78
C LEU A 46 -13.55 18.32 11.47
N PHE A 47 -13.49 17.85 10.22
CA PHE A 47 -12.47 16.88 9.80
C PHE A 47 -11.05 17.44 9.89
N ASN A 48 -10.84 18.70 9.46
CA ASN A 48 -9.54 19.36 9.58
C ASN A 48 -9.12 19.55 11.05
N GLU A 49 -10.06 19.88 11.94
CA GLU A 49 -9.79 20.01 13.39
C GLU A 49 -9.43 18.64 14.01
N ARG A 50 -10.17 17.57 13.68
CA ARG A 50 -9.84 16.19 14.08
C ARG A 50 -8.47 15.76 13.55
N PHE A 51 -8.17 16.10 12.29
CA PHE A 51 -6.89 15.78 11.65
C PHE A 51 -5.72 16.42 12.40
N ALA A 52 -5.81 17.73 12.67
CA ALA A 52 -4.79 18.46 13.39
C ALA A 52 -4.57 17.89 14.81
N ALA A 53 -5.65 17.55 15.52
CA ALA A 53 -5.57 16.93 16.83
C ALA A 53 -4.89 15.55 16.79
N ALA A 54 -5.25 14.70 15.82
CA ALA A 54 -4.67 13.36 15.66
C ALA A 54 -3.18 13.42 15.29
N CYS A 55 -2.79 14.36 14.42
CA CYS A 55 -1.38 14.64 14.12
C CYS A 55 -0.60 15.10 15.35
N GLY A 56 -1.21 15.97 16.17
CA GLY A 56 -0.63 16.41 17.44
C GLY A 56 -0.39 15.24 18.41
N GLN A 57 -1.35 14.32 18.52
CA GLN A 57 -1.21 13.11 19.34
C GLN A 57 -0.10 12.18 18.83
N LEU A 58 -0.03 11.95 17.51
CA LEU A 58 1.02 11.12 16.91
C LEU A 58 2.44 11.71 17.13
N GLY A 59 2.53 13.04 17.23
CA GLY A 59 3.77 13.77 17.47
C GLY A 59 4.21 13.84 18.95
N ASP A 60 3.38 13.42 19.90
CA ASP A 60 3.58 13.60 21.34
C ASP A 60 4.76 12.78 21.91
N GLU A 61 5.47 13.27 22.93
CA GLU A 61 6.59 12.54 23.55
C GLU A 61 6.14 11.22 24.21
N SER A 62 4.89 11.14 24.68
CA SER A 62 4.33 9.95 25.30
C SER A 62 3.96 8.88 24.26
N PRO A 63 4.56 7.67 24.32
CA PRO A 63 4.24 6.59 23.39
C PRO A 63 2.76 6.19 23.40
N ALA A 64 2.10 6.27 24.56
CA ALA A 64 0.67 5.98 24.69
C ALA A 64 -0.19 7.01 23.93
N VAL A 65 0.20 8.28 23.95
CA VAL A 65 -0.49 9.34 23.21
C VAL A 65 -0.23 9.18 21.70
N ARG A 66 0.99 8.78 21.29
CA ARG A 66 1.28 8.45 19.90
C ARG A 66 0.40 7.32 19.37
N LEU A 67 0.24 6.24 20.14
CA LEU A 67 -0.66 5.13 19.79
C LEU A 67 -2.11 5.58 19.63
N ALA A 68 -2.60 6.44 20.52
CA ALA A 68 -3.93 7.05 20.38
C ALA A 68 -4.03 7.87 19.08
N GLY A 69 -2.99 8.61 18.73
CA GLY A 69 -2.88 9.36 17.47
C GLY A 69 -2.96 8.47 16.23
N VAL A 70 -2.31 7.29 16.24
CA VAL A 70 -2.39 6.31 15.15
C VAL A 70 -3.84 5.88 14.92
N HIS A 71 -4.54 5.47 15.98
CA HIS A 71 -5.94 5.05 15.87
C HIS A 71 -6.88 6.21 15.53
N ALA A 72 -6.61 7.42 16.02
CA ALA A 72 -7.38 8.61 15.67
C ALA A 72 -7.24 8.97 14.19
N LEU A 73 -6.03 8.89 13.62
CA LEU A 73 -5.79 9.08 12.19
C LEU A 73 -6.47 7.99 11.36
N ALA A 74 -6.39 6.73 11.79
CA ALA A 74 -7.04 5.61 11.10
C ALA A 74 -8.57 5.78 11.05
N GLY A 75 -9.19 6.06 12.20
CA GLY A 75 -10.63 6.31 12.27
C GLY A 75 -11.06 7.56 11.49
N LEU A 76 -10.23 8.60 11.46
CA LEU A 76 -10.49 9.77 10.61
C LEU A 76 -10.38 9.44 9.12
N ALA A 77 -9.39 8.65 8.70
CA ALA A 77 -9.26 8.16 7.33
C ALA A 77 -10.54 7.41 6.89
N ASP A 78 -11.08 6.60 7.77
CA ASP A 78 -12.32 5.85 7.50
C ASP A 78 -13.51 6.79 7.30
N ASP A 79 -13.71 7.75 8.21
CA ASP A 79 -14.81 8.71 8.19
C ASP A 79 -14.70 9.76 7.07
N TRP A 80 -13.48 10.04 6.58
CA TRP A 80 -13.19 11.16 5.68
C TRP A 80 -12.57 10.71 4.33
N PRO A 81 -13.36 10.16 3.39
CA PRO A 81 -12.84 9.64 2.12
C PRO A 81 -12.00 10.63 1.30
N THR A 82 -12.37 11.92 1.28
CA THR A 82 -11.62 12.94 0.53
C THR A 82 -10.30 13.35 1.18
N GLY A 83 -10.12 13.10 2.48
CA GLY A 83 -8.87 13.34 3.21
C GLY A 83 -8.15 12.07 3.64
N ARG A 84 -8.63 10.89 3.22
CA ARG A 84 -8.08 9.58 3.59
C ARG A 84 -6.61 9.46 3.20
N GLN A 85 -6.28 9.84 1.96
CA GLN A 85 -4.89 9.83 1.50
C GLN A 85 -3.99 10.66 2.41
N THR A 86 -4.42 11.85 2.83
CA THR A 86 -3.63 12.71 3.75
C THR A 86 -3.39 12.03 5.10
N CYS A 87 -4.36 11.30 5.64
CA CYS A 87 -4.20 10.55 6.88
C CYS A 87 -3.22 9.38 6.70
N ILE A 88 -3.32 8.66 5.58
CA ILE A 88 -2.39 7.59 5.19
C ILE A 88 -0.97 8.14 5.04
N ASP A 89 -0.81 9.30 4.40
CA ASP A 89 0.48 9.95 4.17
C ASP A 89 1.19 10.29 5.49
N VAL A 90 0.45 10.74 6.51
CA VAL A 90 1.00 11.01 7.85
C VAL A 90 1.48 9.73 8.54
N LEU A 91 0.69 8.65 8.47
CA LEU A 91 1.07 7.34 9.01
C LEU A 91 2.33 6.81 8.31
N CYS A 92 2.39 6.91 6.98
CA CYS A 92 3.55 6.54 6.18
C CYS A 92 4.77 7.42 6.50
N ALA A 93 4.58 8.74 6.67
CA ALA A 93 5.64 9.67 7.06
C ALA A 93 6.25 9.31 8.43
N TYR A 94 5.45 8.86 9.38
CA TYR A 94 5.96 8.39 10.67
C TYR A 94 6.88 7.18 10.51
N LEU A 95 6.53 6.23 9.65
CA LEU A 95 7.37 5.06 9.35
C LEU A 95 8.71 5.44 8.68
N ARG A 96 8.76 6.59 8.00
CA ARG A 96 9.98 7.12 7.36
C ARG A 96 10.84 7.99 8.28
N MET A 97 10.38 8.28 9.51
CA MET A 97 11.19 9.03 10.49
C MET A 97 12.48 8.26 10.83
N PRO A 98 13.55 8.97 11.25
CA PRO A 98 14.79 8.35 11.68
C PRO A 98 14.56 7.16 12.60
N TYR A 99 15.24 6.07 12.29
CA TYR A 99 15.21 4.84 13.05
C TYR A 99 16.45 4.80 13.96
N GLU A 100 16.22 4.58 15.25
CA GLU A 100 17.28 4.26 16.19
C GLU A 100 17.28 2.74 16.36
N GLU A 101 18.41 2.09 16.04
CA GLU A 101 18.60 0.64 16.23
C GLU A 101 18.47 0.24 17.71
N GLU A 102 18.37 -1.08 17.96
CA GLU A 102 18.29 -1.60 19.32
C GLU A 102 19.37 -0.97 20.21
N PRO A 103 19.00 -0.57 21.43
CA PRO A 103 19.91 0.17 22.27
C PRO A 103 21.12 -0.71 22.64
N PRO A 104 22.34 -0.16 22.63
CA PRO A 104 23.51 -0.92 23.02
C PRO A 104 23.35 -1.46 24.45
N THR A 105 24.05 -2.54 24.78
CA THR A 105 23.97 -3.24 26.08
C THR A 105 24.17 -2.31 27.29
N ASN A 106 24.86 -1.18 27.10
CA ASN A 106 25.15 -0.17 28.12
C ASN A 106 24.12 0.97 28.20
N SER A 107 22.99 0.85 27.52
CA SER A 107 21.91 1.85 27.54
C SER A 107 21.19 1.89 28.88
N THR A 108 20.66 3.06 29.23
CA THR A 108 19.78 3.20 30.39
C THR A 108 18.46 2.43 30.17
N VAL A 109 17.88 1.90 31.24
CA VAL A 109 16.56 1.23 31.20
C VAL A 109 15.49 2.13 30.58
N GLU A 110 15.50 3.43 30.90
CA GLU A 110 14.56 4.43 30.36
C GLU A 110 14.67 4.56 28.83
N HIS A 111 15.89 4.69 28.31
CA HIS A 111 16.12 4.73 26.87
C HIS A 111 15.66 3.43 26.17
N ALA A 112 15.90 2.26 26.78
CA ALA A 112 15.44 0.99 26.24
C ALA A 112 13.91 0.85 26.25
N ILE A 113 13.23 1.36 27.28
CA ILE A 113 11.76 1.42 27.32
C ILE A 113 11.24 2.34 26.22
N ARG A 114 11.84 3.52 26.05
CA ARG A 114 11.47 4.48 25.00
C ARG A 114 11.57 3.83 23.61
N LEU A 115 12.70 3.21 23.28
CA LEU A 115 12.86 2.57 21.96
C LEU A 115 11.84 1.45 21.72
N ARG A 116 11.64 0.55 22.69
CA ARG A 116 10.61 -0.50 22.59
C ARG A 116 9.22 0.09 22.35
N SER A 117 8.87 1.15 23.09
CA SER A 117 7.58 1.80 22.97
C SER A 117 7.41 2.52 21.63
N MET A 118 8.48 3.09 21.05
CA MET A 118 8.45 3.64 19.69
C MET A 118 8.29 2.55 18.63
N GLY A 119 8.89 1.37 18.85
CA GLY A 119 8.67 0.17 18.05
C GLY A 119 7.20 -0.28 18.05
N GLU A 120 6.51 -0.21 19.20
CA GLU A 120 5.07 -0.52 19.28
C GLU A 120 4.22 0.43 18.41
N VAL A 121 4.56 1.72 18.36
CA VAL A 121 3.86 2.68 17.49
C VAL A 121 4.02 2.29 16.03
N ARG A 122 5.26 1.97 15.59
CA ARG A 122 5.54 1.54 14.20
C ARG A 122 4.80 0.24 13.85
N ARG A 123 4.85 -0.76 14.73
CA ARG A 123 4.09 -2.03 14.57
C ARG A 123 2.60 -1.79 14.45
N THR A 124 2.06 -0.88 15.26
CA THR A 124 0.64 -0.53 15.22
C THR A 124 0.28 0.10 13.88
N ILE A 125 1.12 0.99 13.34
CA ILE A 125 0.89 1.59 12.01
C ILE A 125 0.89 0.51 10.92
N TRP A 126 1.86 -0.41 10.93
CA TRP A 126 1.86 -1.53 9.97
C TRP A 126 0.61 -2.39 10.08
N ALA A 127 0.19 -2.73 11.31
CA ALA A 127 -1.01 -3.51 11.56
C ALA A 127 -2.29 -2.79 11.07
N VAL A 128 -2.40 -1.49 11.31
CA VAL A 128 -3.51 -0.65 10.83
C VAL A 128 -3.53 -0.63 9.30
N ILE A 129 -2.41 -0.35 8.64
CA ILE A 129 -2.37 -0.33 7.17
C ILE A 129 -2.76 -1.71 6.61
N GLY A 130 -2.18 -2.78 7.16
CA GLY A 130 -2.49 -4.15 6.74
C GLY A 130 -3.96 -4.50 6.93
N SER A 131 -4.58 -4.13 8.05
CA SER A 131 -5.99 -4.43 8.30
C SER A 131 -6.94 -3.75 7.31
N HIS A 132 -6.62 -2.54 6.84
CA HIS A 132 -7.46 -1.79 5.89
C HIS A 132 -7.21 -2.18 4.43
N LEU A 133 -6.10 -2.87 4.14
CA LEU A 133 -5.80 -3.43 2.82
C LEU A 133 -6.31 -4.86 2.64
N ARG A 134 -6.70 -5.55 3.73
CA ARG A 134 -7.26 -6.91 3.68
C ARG A 134 -8.52 -6.98 2.83
N THR A 135 -8.66 -8.09 2.13
CA THR A 135 -9.89 -8.46 1.43
C THR A 135 -11.06 -8.50 2.42
N GLY A 136 -12.12 -7.73 2.15
CA GLY A 136 -13.30 -7.68 3.04
C GLY A 136 -13.18 -6.75 4.25
N ALA A 137 -12.15 -5.88 4.31
CA ALA A 137 -12.07 -4.84 5.32
C ALA A 137 -13.33 -3.94 5.32
N THR A 138 -13.85 -3.61 6.50
CA THR A 138 -15.04 -2.75 6.65
C THR A 138 -14.84 -1.36 6.03
N SER A 139 -13.66 -0.78 6.27
CA SER A 139 -13.20 0.46 5.65
C SER A 139 -11.97 0.12 4.81
N SER A 140 -12.13 0.01 3.50
CA SER A 140 -11.01 -0.33 2.63
C SER A 140 -10.16 0.89 2.28
N TRP A 141 -8.84 0.73 2.39
CA TRP A 141 -7.86 1.71 1.92
C TRP A 141 -7.23 1.31 0.58
N THR A 142 -7.77 0.28 -0.07
CA THR A 142 -7.33 -0.15 -1.40
C THR A 142 -7.43 0.99 -2.42
N GLY A 143 -6.52 1.00 -3.40
CA GLY A 143 -6.43 2.05 -4.42
C GLY A 143 -5.77 3.36 -3.98
N HIS A 144 -5.36 3.48 -2.71
CA HIS A 144 -4.59 4.61 -2.22
C HIS A 144 -3.08 4.38 -2.42
N ASN A 145 -2.30 5.45 -2.28
CA ASN A 145 -0.84 5.39 -2.37
C ASN A 145 -0.23 5.21 -0.97
N PHE A 146 0.88 4.48 -0.91
CA PHE A 146 1.62 4.21 0.31
C PHE A 146 3.12 4.43 0.06
N ASP A 147 3.71 5.39 0.77
CA ASP A 147 5.13 5.75 0.62
C ASP A 147 5.92 5.35 1.86
N PHE A 148 6.59 4.20 1.78
CA PHE A 148 7.51 3.67 2.78
C PHE A 148 8.98 3.90 2.40
N THR A 149 9.28 4.90 1.56
CA THR A 149 10.64 5.22 1.13
C THR A 149 11.57 5.44 2.34
N GLY A 150 12.68 4.69 2.39
CA GLY A 150 13.68 4.78 3.45
C GLY A 150 13.23 4.21 4.81
N ALA A 151 12.06 3.55 4.88
CA ALA A 151 11.60 2.93 6.11
C ALA A 151 12.53 1.78 6.54
N VAL A 152 12.80 1.69 7.85
CA VAL A 152 13.48 0.53 8.44
C VAL A 152 12.42 -0.41 9.00
N ILE A 153 12.49 -1.68 8.60
CA ILE A 153 11.54 -2.74 8.95
C ILE A 153 12.24 -3.72 9.89
N ASP A 154 11.89 -3.61 11.16
CA ASP A 154 12.46 -4.34 12.30
C ASP A 154 11.43 -5.23 13.02
N CYS A 155 10.27 -5.39 12.41
CA CYS A 155 9.14 -6.11 12.94
C CYS A 155 8.30 -6.71 11.81
N ASP A 156 7.42 -7.63 12.16
CA ASP A 156 6.55 -8.27 11.18
C ASP A 156 5.53 -7.27 10.61
N VAL A 157 5.47 -7.21 9.27
CA VAL A 157 4.51 -6.42 8.49
C VAL A 157 3.41 -7.37 7.98
N PRO A 158 2.21 -7.34 8.59
CA PRO A 158 1.20 -8.39 8.41
C PRO A 158 0.26 -8.12 7.24
N PHE A 159 0.78 -8.07 6.02
CA PHE A 159 0.04 -7.82 4.77
C PHE A 159 -0.57 -9.09 4.16
N PHE A 160 -1.13 -9.95 5.00
CA PHE A 160 -1.84 -11.15 4.58
C PHE A 160 -3.19 -10.81 3.92
N ASP A 161 -3.55 -11.54 2.87
CA ASP A 161 -4.84 -11.49 2.17
C ASP A 161 -5.21 -10.08 1.69
N ILE A 162 -4.21 -9.24 1.38
CA ILE A 162 -4.45 -7.86 0.91
C ILE A 162 -4.80 -7.83 -0.57
N GLU A 163 -5.48 -6.76 -0.99
CA GLU A 163 -5.75 -6.48 -2.39
C GLU A 163 -5.14 -5.14 -2.81
N ILE A 164 -4.43 -5.12 -3.93
CA ILE A 164 -3.84 -3.92 -4.53
C ILE A 164 -4.39 -3.81 -5.96
N PRO A 165 -5.61 -3.26 -6.12
CA PRO A 165 -6.24 -3.14 -7.43
C PRO A 165 -5.68 -1.98 -8.24
N SER A 166 -5.19 -0.94 -7.57
CA SER A 166 -4.58 0.27 -8.10
C SER A 166 -3.78 0.97 -7.00
N GLY A 167 -3.23 2.14 -7.30
CA GLY A 167 -2.37 2.89 -6.38
C GLY A 167 -0.91 2.42 -6.46
N ILE A 168 -0.04 3.17 -5.79
CA ILE A 168 1.40 2.95 -5.79
C ILE A 168 1.84 2.66 -4.36
N MET A 169 2.54 1.54 -4.16
CA MET A 169 3.15 1.18 -2.89
C MET A 169 4.68 1.17 -3.03
N THR A 170 5.34 2.13 -2.40
CA THR A 170 6.78 2.36 -2.56
C THR A 170 7.55 1.99 -1.30
N PHE A 171 8.64 1.25 -1.46
CA PHE A 171 9.62 0.85 -0.44
C PHE A 171 11.04 1.23 -0.88
N ASN A 172 11.17 2.31 -1.66
CA ASN A 172 12.46 2.70 -2.23
C ASN A 172 13.48 2.98 -1.11
N GLY A 173 14.65 2.36 -1.16
CA GLY A 173 15.68 2.51 -0.13
C GLY A 173 15.26 2.01 1.27
N ALA A 174 14.15 1.26 1.38
CA ALA A 174 13.77 0.65 2.65
C ALA A 174 14.78 -0.44 3.04
N ARG A 175 14.90 -0.72 4.34
CA ARG A 175 15.85 -1.72 4.87
C ARG A 175 15.11 -2.69 5.78
N ILE A 176 15.11 -3.96 5.42
CA ILE A 176 14.55 -5.06 6.21
C ILE A 176 15.69 -5.67 7.02
N ILE A 177 15.72 -5.40 8.32
CA ILE A 177 16.84 -5.80 9.19
C ILE A 177 16.59 -7.14 9.88
N CYS A 178 15.39 -7.34 10.43
CA CYS A 178 15.00 -8.55 11.16
C CYS A 178 13.49 -8.83 11.12
N GLY A 179 12.68 -7.91 10.58
CA GLY A 179 11.25 -8.09 10.42
C GLY A 179 10.89 -8.90 9.18
N ASN A 180 9.75 -9.59 9.22
CA ASN A 180 9.21 -10.26 8.04
C ASN A 180 8.19 -9.38 7.33
N ILE A 181 8.16 -9.41 6.00
CA ILE A 181 7.06 -8.83 5.22
C ILE A 181 6.28 -9.98 4.60
N TRP A 182 5.07 -10.19 5.09
CA TRP A 182 4.20 -11.27 4.64
C TRP A 182 3.08 -10.74 3.77
N LEU A 183 3.22 -10.90 2.46
CA LEU A 183 2.22 -10.63 1.43
C LEU A 183 1.49 -11.92 1.02
N HIS A 184 1.21 -12.80 1.99
CA HIS A 184 0.63 -14.10 1.65
C HIS A 184 -0.78 -13.93 1.11
N ASN A 185 -1.10 -14.69 0.06
CA ASN A 185 -2.38 -14.63 -0.67
C ASN A 185 -2.75 -13.21 -1.17
N ALA A 186 -1.77 -12.31 -1.25
CA ALA A 186 -2.01 -10.95 -1.72
C ALA A 186 -2.41 -10.97 -3.21
N LYS A 187 -3.33 -10.08 -3.60
CA LYS A 187 -3.82 -9.96 -4.97
C LYS A 187 -3.39 -8.64 -5.57
N PHE A 188 -2.58 -8.71 -6.61
CA PHE A 188 -2.10 -7.55 -7.37
C PHE A 188 -2.78 -7.58 -8.73
N SER A 189 -3.78 -6.72 -8.89
CA SER A 189 -4.63 -6.68 -10.09
C SER A 189 -4.32 -5.52 -11.03
N GLY A 190 -3.52 -4.54 -10.56
CA GLY A 190 -3.22 -3.34 -11.34
C GLY A 190 -2.38 -2.27 -10.64
N GLY A 191 -2.23 -2.32 -9.31
CA GLY A 191 -1.34 -1.38 -8.61
C GLY A 191 0.14 -1.68 -8.87
N GLU A 192 0.96 -0.67 -8.60
CA GLU A 192 2.41 -0.75 -8.75
C GLU A 192 3.07 -0.89 -7.39
N VAL A 193 4.06 -1.79 -7.28
CA VAL A 193 4.85 -1.95 -6.07
C VAL A 193 6.33 -1.77 -6.38
N ILE A 194 6.96 -0.80 -5.73
CA ILE A 194 8.29 -0.31 -6.12
C ILE A 194 9.25 -0.49 -4.96
N PHE A 195 10.32 -1.26 -5.19
CA PHE A 195 11.37 -1.64 -4.26
C PHE A 195 12.75 -1.20 -4.76
N THR A 196 12.84 0.02 -5.30
CA THR A 196 14.12 0.52 -5.86
C THR A 196 15.15 0.64 -4.74
N ASN A 197 16.31 0.00 -4.88
CA ASN A 197 17.38 -0.03 -3.87
C ASN A 197 16.91 -0.52 -2.49
N ILE A 198 15.91 -1.41 -2.40
CA ILE A 198 15.57 -2.04 -1.12
C ILE A 198 16.73 -2.91 -0.65
N GLU A 199 16.97 -2.98 0.66
CA GLU A 199 17.94 -3.89 1.27
C GLU A 199 17.21 -4.95 2.12
N LEU A 200 17.41 -6.24 1.80
CA LEU A 200 17.05 -7.36 2.67
C LEU A 200 18.32 -7.86 3.36
N LEU A 201 18.50 -7.47 4.62
CA LEU A 201 19.65 -7.87 5.44
C LEU A 201 19.36 -9.15 6.25
N GLY A 202 18.10 -9.40 6.57
CA GLY A 202 17.61 -10.54 7.34
C GLY A 202 16.09 -10.64 7.29
N GLY A 203 15.52 -11.62 7.99
CA GLY A 203 14.09 -11.89 7.96
C GLY A 203 13.61 -12.54 6.65
N GLU A 204 12.30 -12.58 6.47
CA GLU A 204 11.63 -13.17 5.30
C GLU A 204 10.84 -12.09 4.56
N PHE A 205 11.00 -12.03 3.24
CA PHE A 205 10.10 -11.31 2.36
C PHE A 205 9.31 -12.33 1.54
N SER A 206 8.03 -12.53 1.89
CA SER A 206 7.23 -13.62 1.36
C SER A 206 5.99 -13.14 0.63
N PHE A 207 5.80 -13.69 -0.57
CA PHE A 207 4.62 -13.55 -1.41
C PHE A 207 3.86 -14.87 -1.51
N GLN A 208 3.97 -15.74 -0.50
CA GLN A 208 3.42 -17.09 -0.57
C GLN A 208 1.94 -17.11 -0.97
N GLY A 209 1.59 -17.82 -2.04
CA GLY A 209 0.22 -17.92 -2.53
C GLY A 209 -0.35 -16.64 -3.17
N ALA A 210 0.48 -15.61 -3.38
CA ALA A 210 0.03 -14.37 -4.00
C ALA A 210 -0.36 -14.57 -5.48
N THR A 211 -1.28 -13.74 -5.96
CA THR A 211 -1.69 -13.70 -7.36
C THR A 211 -1.34 -12.36 -7.98
N PHE A 212 -0.55 -12.39 -9.04
CA PHE A 212 -0.12 -11.25 -9.83
C PHE A 212 -0.84 -11.25 -11.18
N GLY A 213 -2.06 -10.73 -11.19
CA GLY A 213 -2.94 -10.66 -12.37
C GLY A 213 -2.70 -9.43 -13.25
N GLY A 214 -2.06 -8.39 -12.71
CA GLY A 214 -1.71 -7.18 -13.42
C GLY A 214 -0.83 -6.27 -12.55
N GLY A 215 -0.52 -5.08 -13.07
CA GLY A 215 0.41 -4.15 -12.41
C GLY A 215 1.86 -4.54 -12.63
N VAL A 216 2.75 -3.82 -11.95
CA VAL A 216 4.20 -3.99 -12.11
C VAL A 216 4.88 -3.97 -10.76
N ILE A 217 5.83 -4.88 -10.57
CA ILE A 217 6.71 -4.91 -9.41
C ILE A 217 8.14 -4.61 -9.84
N TRP A 218 8.76 -3.63 -9.18
CA TRP A 218 10.10 -3.16 -9.51
C TRP A 218 11.06 -3.41 -8.35
N PHE A 219 12.14 -4.14 -8.59
CA PHE A 219 13.25 -4.38 -7.67
C PHE A 219 14.57 -3.81 -8.23
N VAL A 220 14.49 -2.63 -8.84
CA VAL A 220 15.64 -2.00 -9.50
C VAL A 220 16.75 -1.76 -8.48
N GLY A 221 17.94 -2.34 -8.68
CA GLY A 221 19.08 -2.15 -7.78
C GLY A 221 18.88 -2.71 -6.36
N ALA A 222 17.90 -3.60 -6.16
CA ALA A 222 17.65 -4.21 -4.85
C ALA A 222 18.85 -5.07 -4.40
N GLU A 223 19.19 -5.00 -3.11
CA GLU A 223 20.25 -5.78 -2.49
C GLU A 223 19.66 -6.78 -1.50
N PHE A 224 19.83 -8.06 -1.78
CA PHE A 224 19.46 -9.15 -0.91
C PHE A 224 20.76 -9.78 -0.41
N SER A 225 21.19 -9.40 0.79
CA SER A 225 22.47 -9.84 1.39
C SER A 225 22.30 -10.81 2.55
N GLY A 226 21.05 -11.18 2.85
CA GLY A 226 20.65 -12.14 3.86
C GLY A 226 19.16 -12.45 3.72
N GLY A 227 18.61 -13.13 4.72
CA GLY A 227 17.19 -13.47 4.76
C GLY A 227 16.72 -14.44 3.67
N GLU A 228 15.40 -14.46 3.48
CA GLU A 228 14.71 -15.33 2.53
C GLU A 228 13.72 -14.52 1.67
N LEU A 229 13.70 -14.78 0.37
CA LEU A 229 12.72 -14.24 -0.57
C LEU A 229 11.86 -15.40 -1.10
N SER A 230 10.60 -15.45 -0.69
CA SER A 230 9.71 -16.57 -0.98
C SER A 230 8.60 -16.17 -1.94
N PHE A 231 8.48 -16.90 -3.05
CA PHE A 231 7.37 -16.84 -4.01
C PHE A 231 6.59 -18.16 -4.03
N ILE A 232 6.71 -19.01 -3.02
CA ILE A 232 6.12 -20.36 -3.05
C ILE A 232 4.60 -20.27 -3.32
N TRP A 233 4.07 -21.11 -4.21
CA TRP A 233 2.64 -21.11 -4.62
C TRP A 233 2.15 -19.82 -5.29
N THR A 234 3.04 -18.92 -5.70
CA THR A 234 2.65 -17.67 -6.38
C THR A 234 2.16 -17.94 -7.80
N HIS A 235 1.16 -17.19 -8.25
CA HIS A 235 0.66 -17.23 -9.63
C HIS A 235 0.88 -15.89 -10.35
N PHE A 236 1.77 -15.88 -11.34
CA PHE A 236 1.93 -14.78 -12.29
C PHE A 236 1.06 -15.01 -13.52
N CYS A 237 0.00 -14.20 -13.68
CA CYS A 237 -1.00 -14.36 -14.73
C CYS A 237 -1.31 -13.08 -15.52
N GLY A 238 -0.41 -12.10 -15.48
CA GLY A 238 -0.53 -10.87 -16.28
C GLY A 238 0.35 -9.72 -15.79
N ALA A 239 0.86 -9.79 -14.56
CA ALA A 239 1.78 -8.77 -14.06
C ALA A 239 3.20 -8.90 -14.64
N GLU A 240 3.96 -7.82 -14.50
CA GLU A 240 5.39 -7.81 -14.79
C GLU A 240 6.22 -7.69 -13.51
N ILE A 241 7.30 -8.46 -13.40
CA ILE A 241 8.25 -8.39 -12.29
C ILE A 241 9.66 -8.14 -12.82
N TRP A 242 10.30 -7.10 -12.29
CA TRP A 242 11.55 -6.57 -12.81
C TRP A 242 12.61 -6.51 -11.72
N PHE A 243 13.73 -7.20 -11.93
CA PHE A 243 14.92 -7.22 -11.05
C PHE A 243 16.17 -6.65 -11.72
N PRO A 244 16.11 -5.51 -12.44
CA PRO A 244 17.29 -5.05 -13.15
C PRO A 244 18.36 -4.58 -12.16
N LYS A 245 19.60 -5.05 -12.38
CA LYS A 245 20.79 -4.71 -11.58
C LYS A 245 20.65 -5.05 -10.09
N SER A 246 19.76 -5.98 -9.73
CA SER A 246 19.66 -6.44 -8.35
C SER A 246 20.82 -7.37 -8.01
N ARG A 247 21.18 -7.42 -6.72
CA ARG A 247 22.25 -8.26 -6.21
C ARG A 247 21.71 -9.19 -5.13
N PHE A 248 21.94 -10.48 -5.31
CA PHE A 248 21.61 -11.54 -4.36
C PHE A 248 22.90 -12.13 -3.83
N SER A 249 23.08 -12.19 -2.52
CA SER A 249 24.32 -12.65 -1.87
C SER A 249 23.98 -13.43 -0.61
N GLY A 250 24.10 -14.76 -0.67
CA GLY A 250 23.78 -15.65 0.46
C GLY A 250 22.29 -15.71 0.84
N THR A 251 21.41 -15.13 0.03
CA THR A 251 19.95 -15.19 0.21
C THR A 251 19.40 -16.46 -0.42
N ARG A 252 18.36 -17.03 0.21
CA ARG A 252 17.56 -18.13 -0.35
C ARG A 252 16.36 -17.59 -1.09
N ILE A 253 16.13 -18.06 -2.30
CA ILE A 253 15.03 -17.61 -3.14
C ILE A 253 14.21 -18.81 -3.59
N TRP A 254 12.94 -18.84 -3.22
CA TRP A 254 12.06 -19.98 -3.46
C TRP A 254 10.99 -19.64 -4.49
N PHE A 255 11.02 -20.29 -5.65
CA PHE A 255 9.97 -20.27 -6.67
C PHE A 255 9.22 -21.62 -6.74
N ASP A 256 9.22 -22.37 -5.66
CA ASP A 256 8.59 -23.68 -5.61
C ASP A 256 7.07 -23.58 -5.84
N HIS A 257 6.54 -24.46 -6.69
CA HIS A 257 5.13 -24.46 -7.11
C HIS A 257 4.63 -23.15 -7.73
N VAL A 258 5.53 -22.29 -8.21
CA VAL A 258 5.13 -21.05 -8.90
C VAL A 258 4.52 -21.38 -10.25
N ARG A 259 3.45 -20.67 -10.59
CA ARG A 259 2.85 -20.74 -11.93
C ARG A 259 3.10 -19.44 -12.69
N PHE A 260 3.67 -19.55 -13.87
CA PHE A 260 3.92 -18.48 -14.81
C PHE A 260 3.07 -18.67 -16.07
N SER A 261 1.84 -18.16 -16.06
CA SER A 261 0.90 -18.34 -17.17
C SER A 261 0.87 -17.17 -18.17
N ALA A 262 1.12 -15.94 -17.72
CA ALA A 262 1.23 -14.74 -18.55
C ALA A 262 1.97 -13.63 -17.80
N GLY A 263 2.46 -12.63 -18.53
CA GLY A 263 3.26 -11.54 -17.99
C GLY A 263 4.73 -11.64 -18.39
N LYS A 264 5.59 -10.95 -17.64
CA LYS A 264 7.05 -10.96 -17.86
C LYS A 264 7.79 -10.96 -16.53
N ALA A 265 8.85 -11.75 -16.45
CA ALA A 265 9.84 -11.67 -15.38
C ALA A 265 11.21 -11.36 -15.99
N TYR A 266 11.83 -10.27 -15.59
CA TYR A 266 13.10 -9.80 -16.17
C TYR A 266 14.16 -9.58 -15.11
N PHE A 267 15.31 -10.26 -15.24
CA PHE A 267 16.42 -10.20 -14.29
C PHE A 267 17.67 -9.54 -14.91
N GLY A 268 17.46 -8.51 -15.74
CA GLY A 268 18.53 -7.82 -16.47
C GLY A 268 19.74 -7.43 -15.62
N ASP A 269 20.93 -7.94 -15.94
CA ASP A 269 22.17 -7.64 -15.21
C ASP A 269 22.13 -7.98 -13.71
N ALA A 270 21.22 -8.86 -13.27
CA ALA A 270 21.18 -9.31 -11.88
C ALA A 270 22.38 -10.21 -11.55
N GLN A 271 22.87 -10.09 -10.32
CA GLN A 271 24.06 -10.79 -9.85
C GLN A 271 23.69 -11.73 -8.69
N PHE A 272 24.11 -12.99 -8.79
CA PHE A 272 23.94 -13.98 -7.73
C PHE A 272 25.32 -14.38 -7.20
N CYS A 273 25.53 -14.30 -5.90
CA CYS A 273 26.79 -14.61 -5.25
C CYS A 273 26.57 -15.58 -4.09
N GLY A 274 26.61 -16.89 -4.38
CA GLY A 274 26.40 -17.93 -3.37
C GLY A 274 24.96 -17.98 -2.82
N SER A 275 24.00 -17.51 -3.61
CA SER A 275 22.57 -17.62 -3.32
C SER A 275 22.02 -18.95 -3.84
N GLU A 276 21.02 -19.48 -3.14
CA GLU A 276 20.29 -20.68 -3.55
C GLU A 276 18.98 -20.25 -4.22
N ILE A 277 18.68 -20.81 -5.39
CA ILE A 277 17.42 -20.57 -6.10
C ILE A 277 16.79 -21.92 -6.43
N ALA A 278 15.55 -22.12 -5.99
CA ALA A 278 14.80 -23.33 -6.25
C ALA A 278 13.55 -23.04 -7.09
N PHE A 279 13.27 -23.93 -8.04
CA PHE A 279 12.09 -23.91 -8.93
C PHE A 279 11.32 -25.23 -8.86
N LYS A 280 11.30 -25.88 -7.69
CA LYS A 280 10.74 -27.22 -7.56
C LYS A 280 9.25 -27.17 -7.93
N GLU A 281 8.85 -28.03 -8.86
CA GLU A 281 7.46 -28.11 -9.34
C GLU A 281 6.91 -26.76 -9.87
N ALA A 282 7.77 -25.88 -10.39
CA ALA A 282 7.33 -24.67 -11.08
C ALA A 282 6.72 -24.99 -12.46
N TRP A 283 5.72 -24.21 -12.88
CA TRP A 283 5.03 -24.33 -14.16
C TRP A 283 5.22 -23.09 -15.02
N PHE A 284 5.68 -23.27 -16.25
CA PHE A 284 5.81 -22.22 -17.25
C PHE A 284 4.87 -22.54 -18.42
N GLU A 285 3.91 -21.67 -18.71
CA GLU A 285 2.90 -21.89 -19.76
C GLU A 285 2.91 -20.78 -20.83
N GLY A 286 3.26 -19.53 -20.46
CA GLY A 286 3.22 -18.41 -21.40
C GLY A 286 3.85 -17.09 -20.93
N CYS A 287 4.49 -17.08 -19.77
CA CYS A 287 5.28 -15.94 -19.30
C CYS A 287 6.68 -15.97 -19.92
N GLU A 288 7.22 -14.81 -20.32
CA GLU A 288 8.64 -14.69 -20.62
C GLU A 288 9.41 -14.49 -19.32
N VAL A 289 10.35 -15.39 -19.02
CA VAL A 289 11.26 -15.28 -17.87
C VAL A 289 12.67 -15.13 -18.40
N ASP A 290 13.20 -13.91 -18.41
CA ASP A 290 14.49 -13.59 -19.01
C ASP A 290 15.62 -13.54 -17.96
N LEU A 291 16.49 -14.53 -18.05
CA LEU A 291 17.71 -14.69 -17.24
C LEU A 291 18.99 -14.55 -18.08
N ARG A 292 18.91 -14.14 -19.35
CA ARG A 292 20.06 -14.21 -20.29
C ARG A 292 21.30 -13.42 -19.86
N THR A 293 21.09 -12.35 -19.10
CA THR A 293 22.13 -11.41 -18.66
C THR A 293 22.50 -11.60 -17.19
N VAL A 294 21.93 -12.60 -16.53
CA VAL A 294 22.22 -12.91 -15.13
C VAL A 294 23.62 -13.49 -15.00
N THR A 295 24.31 -13.13 -13.90
CA THR A 295 25.67 -13.61 -13.61
C THR A 295 25.76 -14.28 -12.24
N GLY A 296 26.75 -15.17 -12.07
CA GLY A 296 27.05 -15.83 -10.79
C GLY A 296 26.04 -16.89 -10.34
N VAL A 297 25.15 -17.30 -11.24
CA VAL A 297 24.20 -18.39 -11.03
C VAL A 297 24.86 -19.73 -11.35
N ASP A 298 24.72 -20.69 -10.43
CA ASP A 298 24.91 -22.11 -10.74
C ASP A 298 23.59 -22.70 -11.26
N LEU A 299 23.50 -22.91 -12.57
CA LEU A 299 22.28 -23.43 -13.20
C LEU A 299 22.05 -24.91 -12.90
N THR A 300 23.06 -25.65 -12.43
CA THR A 300 22.85 -27.04 -12.01
C THR A 300 22.08 -27.12 -10.69
N ALA A 301 22.12 -26.05 -9.90
CA ALA A 301 21.29 -25.90 -8.70
C ALA A 301 19.84 -25.54 -9.05
N PHE A 302 19.57 -25.08 -10.27
CA PHE A 302 18.20 -24.81 -10.69
C PHE A 302 17.54 -26.15 -10.99
N CYS A 303 16.78 -26.67 -10.02
CA CYS A 303 15.93 -27.84 -10.20
C CYS A 303 14.76 -27.52 -11.17
N LEU A 304 15.08 -27.22 -12.44
CA LEU A 304 14.12 -26.81 -13.45
C LEU A 304 13.17 -27.97 -13.80
N PRO A 305 11.90 -27.66 -14.11
CA PRO A 305 10.98 -28.67 -14.64
C PRO A 305 11.45 -29.16 -16.02
N PRO A 306 11.04 -30.37 -16.46
CA PRO A 306 11.41 -30.92 -17.76
C PRO A 306 11.02 -30.06 -18.98
N SER A 307 10.05 -29.16 -18.80
CA SER A 307 9.59 -28.21 -19.80
C SER A 307 9.40 -26.85 -19.14
N ALA A 308 10.09 -25.84 -19.64
CA ALA A 308 10.01 -24.46 -19.15
C ALA A 308 9.89 -23.47 -20.33
N PRO A 309 8.79 -23.49 -21.12
CA PRO A 309 8.62 -22.58 -22.24
C PRO A 309 8.61 -21.12 -21.77
N GLY A 310 9.28 -20.25 -22.51
CA GLY A 310 9.42 -18.83 -22.17
C GLY A 310 10.56 -18.52 -21.19
N LEU A 311 11.20 -19.53 -20.59
CA LEU A 311 12.42 -19.34 -19.82
C LEU A 311 13.62 -19.15 -20.77
N LEU A 312 14.28 -17.99 -20.66
CA LEU A 312 15.45 -17.63 -21.46
C LEU A 312 16.69 -17.67 -20.56
N LEU A 313 17.59 -18.63 -20.79
CA LEU A 313 18.80 -18.83 -19.99
C LEU A 313 20.02 -18.10 -20.59
N PRO A 314 21.08 -17.85 -19.78
CA PRO A 314 22.36 -17.36 -20.28
C PRO A 314 22.92 -18.20 -21.45
N PRO A 315 23.73 -17.62 -22.35
CA PRO A 315 24.36 -18.39 -23.42
C PRO A 315 25.39 -19.39 -22.86
N GLY A 316 25.37 -20.64 -23.36
CA GLY A 316 26.32 -21.70 -22.98
C GLY A 316 25.79 -22.72 -21.96
N THR A 317 24.47 -22.77 -21.79
CA THR A 317 23.73 -23.61 -20.85
C THR A 317 23.03 -24.76 -21.53
#